data_AF-A0A1V2PA52-F1
#
_entry.id   AF-A0A1V2PA52-F1
#
_cell.length_a   1.000
_cell.length_b   1.000
_cell.length_c   1.000
_cell.angle_alpha   90.00
_cell.angle_beta   90.00
_cell.angle_gamma   90.00
#
_symmetry.space_group_name_H-M   'P 1'
#
loop_
_entity.id
_entity.type
_entity.pdbx_description
1 polymer ?
#
loop_
_entity_poly.entity_id
_entity_poly.type
_entity_poly.pdbx_seq_one_letter_code
_entity_poly.pdbx_strand_id
1 'polypeptide(L)'
;MHKELRLGVDFGRVINDGSSHPGGDDTVFLSGSVEDAMSTPAMAGAFDTLARLTEVFGGKVWIVSKAGERIQERTMQWLDHNGFWSATGILRANARFCRKRPEKAEHCKRLGITHFVDDRADVLSHMRGIVPNLYLFGARKAEPPEWATPTLTWADVETAVTEGIAAEPPRRATRRSRRAGTRGLPRA
;
A
#
# COMPACT_ATOMS: atom_id res chain seq x y z
N MET A 1 -4.47 6.19 -21.65
CA MET A 1 -3.91 5.08 -20.85
C MET A 1 -4.39 5.30 -19.43
N HIS A 2 -5.30 4.46 -18.92
CA HIS A 2 -5.67 4.51 -17.51
C HIS A 2 -4.43 4.16 -16.68
N LYS A 3 -4.15 4.91 -15.60
CA LYS A 3 -3.07 4.54 -14.70
C LYS A 3 -3.54 3.27 -13.98
N GLU A 4 -2.79 2.20 -14.12
CA GLU A 4 -3.13 0.93 -13.51
C GLU A 4 -3.04 1.05 -11.98
N LEU A 5 -4.08 0.61 -11.27
CA LEU A 5 -4.13 0.67 -9.81
C LEU A 5 -3.14 -0.33 -9.20
N ARG A 6 -2.34 0.15 -8.25
CA ARG A 6 -1.31 -0.64 -7.57
C ARG A 6 -1.19 -0.20 -6.11
N LEU A 7 -1.36 -1.11 -5.15
CA LEU A 7 -1.35 -0.82 -3.72
C LEU A 7 -0.07 -1.32 -3.05
N GLY A 8 0.62 -0.45 -2.32
CA GLY A 8 1.70 -0.81 -1.40
C GLY A 8 1.26 -0.67 0.05
N VAL A 9 1.69 -1.58 0.91
CA VAL A 9 1.33 -1.58 2.33
C VAL A 9 2.56 -1.93 3.17
N ASP A 10 2.81 -1.20 4.26
CA ASP A 10 3.81 -1.63 5.24
C ASP A 10 3.33 -2.87 6.02
N PHE A 11 4.28 -3.57 6.64
CA PHE A 11 4.00 -4.68 7.53
C PHE A 11 3.85 -4.22 8.99
N GLY A 12 4.94 -3.65 9.54
CA GLY A 12 5.06 -3.24 10.94
C GLY A 12 3.93 -2.30 11.38
N ARG A 13 3.14 -2.69 12.38
CA ARG A 13 2.02 -1.89 12.95
C ARG A 13 0.93 -1.46 11.96
N VAL A 14 0.95 -2.05 10.76
CA VAL A 14 -0.05 -1.84 9.71
C VAL A 14 -0.77 -3.16 9.45
N ILE A 15 -0.02 -4.24 9.19
CA ILE A 15 -0.54 -5.60 9.06
C ILE A 15 -0.44 -6.36 10.38
N ASN A 16 0.71 -6.35 11.04
CA ASN A 16 0.86 -6.95 12.37
C ASN A 16 0.54 -5.93 13.46
N ASP A 17 -0.05 -6.38 14.56
CA ASP A 17 -0.22 -5.55 15.77
C ASP A 17 1.01 -5.68 16.67
N GLY A 18 2.14 -5.13 16.21
CA GLY A 18 3.38 -5.09 16.99
C GLY A 18 3.26 -4.27 18.29
N SER A 19 2.22 -3.43 18.42
CA SER A 19 1.94 -2.61 19.60
C SER A 19 1.25 -3.37 20.74
N SER A 20 0.68 -4.55 20.47
CA SER A 20 -0.02 -5.37 21.48
C SER A 20 0.91 -5.93 22.58
N HIS A 21 2.23 -5.86 22.41
CA HIS A 21 3.21 -6.32 23.39
C HIS A 21 3.86 -5.18 24.22
N PRO A 22 4.17 -5.41 25.52
CA PRO A 22 4.87 -4.44 26.35
C PRO A 22 6.26 -4.14 25.77
N GLY A 23 6.43 -2.97 25.16
CA GLY A 23 7.68 -2.58 24.50
C GLY A 23 7.54 -1.61 23.35
N GLY A 24 6.33 -1.44 22.78
CA GLY A 24 5.98 -0.26 21.98
C GLY A 24 6.92 0.04 20.80
N ASP A 25 7.33 -0.99 20.07
CA ASP A 25 7.96 -1.02 18.75
C ASP A 25 7.77 -2.45 18.22
N ASP A 26 8.15 -2.79 16.99
CA ASP A 26 8.20 -4.22 16.53
C ASP A 26 9.23 -5.04 17.36
N THR A 27 9.38 -4.76 18.66
CA THR A 27 10.30 -5.32 19.63
C THR A 27 10.14 -6.82 19.74
N VAL A 28 8.95 -7.37 19.52
CA VAL A 28 8.79 -8.83 19.50
C VAL A 28 9.52 -9.44 18.30
N PHE A 29 9.41 -8.82 17.13
CA PHE A 29 10.16 -9.24 15.95
C PHE A 29 11.66 -8.94 16.09
N LEU A 30 12.06 -7.91 16.85
CA LEU A 30 13.47 -7.52 17.04
C LEU A 30 14.19 -8.33 18.14
N SER A 31 13.58 -8.47 19.32
CA SER A 31 14.19 -9.01 20.54
C SER A 31 13.42 -10.16 21.19
N GLY A 32 12.18 -10.42 20.78
CA GLY A 32 11.37 -11.55 21.26
C GLY A 32 11.80 -12.91 20.71
N SER A 33 11.23 -13.97 21.28
CA SER A 33 11.41 -15.33 20.77
C SER A 33 10.71 -15.48 19.40
N VAL A 34 11.03 -16.55 18.68
CA VAL A 34 10.34 -16.84 17.40
C VAL A 34 8.86 -17.14 17.66
N GLU A 35 8.55 -17.85 18.74
CA GLU A 35 7.18 -18.19 19.13
C GLU A 35 6.35 -16.94 19.47
N ASP A 36 6.93 -15.98 20.19
CA ASP A 36 6.27 -14.69 20.46
C ASP A 36 6.00 -13.94 19.17
N ALA A 37 6.97 -13.93 18.24
CA ALA A 37 6.81 -13.28 16.96
C ALA A 37 5.65 -13.92 16.19
N MET A 38 5.58 -15.25 16.11
CA MET A 38 4.48 -15.97 15.43
C MET A 38 3.11 -15.73 16.06
N SER A 39 3.07 -15.57 17.39
CA SER A 39 1.84 -15.34 18.16
C SER A 39 1.35 -13.89 18.14
N THR A 40 2.13 -12.96 17.57
CA THR A 40 1.70 -11.56 17.43
C THR A 40 0.44 -11.50 16.55
N PRO A 41 -0.68 -10.91 17.01
CA PRO A 41 -1.90 -10.86 16.22
C PRO A 41 -1.76 -9.92 15.01
N ALA A 42 -2.63 -10.11 14.02
CA ALA A 42 -2.81 -9.11 12.96
C ALA A 42 -3.55 -7.88 13.49
N MET A 43 -3.34 -6.71 12.86
CA MET A 43 -4.19 -5.54 13.09
C MET A 43 -5.65 -5.91 12.78
N ALA A 44 -6.58 -5.47 13.63
CA ALA A 44 -8.00 -5.78 13.47
C ALA A 44 -8.52 -5.36 12.08
N GLY A 45 -9.14 -6.31 11.37
CA GLY A 45 -9.68 -6.12 10.03
C GLY A 45 -8.66 -6.14 8.88
N ALA A 46 -7.36 -6.29 9.16
CA ALA A 46 -6.31 -6.21 8.13
C ALA A 46 -6.52 -7.23 7.00
N PHE A 47 -6.74 -8.50 7.35
CA PHE A 47 -6.80 -9.57 6.35
C PHE A 47 -8.05 -9.45 5.48
N ASP A 48 -9.22 -9.23 6.10
CA ASP A 48 -10.48 -9.10 5.38
C ASP A 48 -10.49 -7.89 4.44
N THR A 49 -9.98 -6.75 4.91
CA THR A 49 -9.88 -5.55 4.06
C THR A 49 -8.85 -5.74 2.95
N LEU A 50 -7.68 -6.34 3.23
CA LEU A 50 -6.68 -6.61 2.19
C LEU A 50 -7.18 -7.63 1.15
N ALA A 51 -8.01 -8.58 1.53
CA ALA A 51 -8.67 -9.49 0.58
C ALA A 51 -9.54 -8.70 -0.42
N ARG A 52 -10.44 -7.85 0.09
CA ARG A 52 -11.30 -7.00 -0.74
C ARG A 52 -10.50 -6.02 -1.61
N LEU A 53 -9.48 -5.38 -1.04
CA LEU A 53 -8.60 -4.48 -1.80
C LEU A 53 -7.78 -5.24 -2.85
N THR A 54 -7.41 -6.49 -2.61
CA THR A 54 -6.71 -7.31 -3.62
C THR A 54 -7.61 -7.54 -4.84
N GLU A 55 -8.91 -7.74 -4.66
CA GLU A 55 -9.87 -7.81 -5.76
C GLU A 55 -10.00 -6.47 -6.51
N VAL A 56 -10.17 -5.37 -5.78
CA VAL A 56 -10.28 -4.00 -6.36
C VAL A 56 -9.05 -3.63 -7.18
N PHE A 57 -7.86 -4.02 -6.72
CA PHE A 57 -6.59 -3.76 -7.41
C PHE A 57 -6.22 -4.85 -8.43
N GLY A 58 -7.08 -5.84 -8.65
CA GLY A 58 -6.84 -6.93 -9.61
C GLY A 58 -5.57 -7.71 -9.33
N GLY A 59 -5.32 -8.05 -8.06
CA GLY A 59 -4.14 -8.78 -7.58
C GLY A 59 -2.87 -7.93 -7.44
N LYS A 60 -2.94 -6.63 -7.73
CA LYS A 60 -1.78 -5.71 -7.72
C LYS A 60 -1.59 -5.06 -6.36
N VAL A 61 -1.30 -5.89 -5.36
CA VAL A 61 -1.03 -5.48 -3.99
C VAL A 61 0.33 -6.02 -3.54
N TRP A 62 1.13 -5.18 -2.90
CA TRP A 62 2.48 -5.50 -2.43
C TRP A 62 2.67 -5.15 -0.97
N ILE A 63 3.33 -6.04 -0.24
CA ILE A 63 3.95 -5.69 1.04
C ILE A 63 5.27 -4.99 0.72
N VAL A 64 5.46 -3.77 1.24
CA VAL A 64 6.70 -3.00 1.07
C VAL A 64 7.18 -2.55 2.44
N SER A 65 8.13 -3.29 3.01
CA SER A 65 8.53 -3.10 4.40
C SER A 65 10.04 -2.92 4.58
N LYS A 66 10.41 -2.16 5.62
CA LYS A 66 11.81 -2.00 6.03
C LYS A 66 12.15 -3.11 7.01
N ALA A 67 13.08 -3.98 6.65
CA ALA A 67 13.52 -5.08 7.51
C ALA A 67 15.00 -5.40 7.29
N GLY A 68 15.73 -5.67 8.37
CA GLY A 68 17.02 -6.39 8.30
C GLY A 68 16.78 -7.88 8.04
N GLU A 69 17.81 -8.65 7.70
CA GLU A 69 17.68 -10.07 7.29
C GLU A 69 16.86 -10.92 8.26
N ARG A 70 17.24 -10.91 9.53
CA ARG A 70 16.51 -11.63 10.58
C ARG A 70 15.04 -11.22 10.69
N ILE A 71 14.76 -9.93 10.53
CA ILE A 71 13.38 -9.41 10.63
C ILE A 71 12.59 -9.79 9.39
N GLN A 72 13.22 -9.72 8.22
CA GLN A 72 12.61 -10.15 6.96
C GLN A 72 12.24 -11.64 7.04
N GLU A 73 13.14 -12.50 7.50
CA GLU A 73 12.87 -13.92 7.69
C GLU A 73 11.69 -14.15 8.65
N ARG A 74 11.68 -13.46 9.79
CA ARG A 74 10.58 -13.55 10.76
C ARG A 74 9.26 -13.03 10.20
N THR A 75 9.26 -11.93 9.46
CA THR A 75 8.07 -11.41 8.76
C THR A 75 7.54 -12.43 7.77
N MET A 76 8.41 -13.05 6.96
CA MET A 76 7.97 -14.09 6.02
C MET A 76 7.40 -15.32 6.74
N GLN A 77 8.04 -15.79 7.81
CA GLN A 77 7.53 -16.88 8.63
C GLN A 77 6.18 -16.54 9.26
N TRP A 78 6.02 -15.31 9.75
CA TRP A 78 4.75 -14.86 10.33
C TRP A 78 3.62 -14.85 9.32
N LEU A 79 3.88 -14.34 8.11
CA LEU A 79 2.92 -14.31 7.01
C LEU A 79 2.52 -15.74 6.58
N ASP A 80 3.50 -16.64 6.50
CA ASP A 80 3.28 -18.06 6.20
C ASP A 80 2.47 -18.74 7.33
N HIS A 81 2.83 -18.53 8.59
CA HIS A 81 2.20 -19.12 9.78
C HIS A 81 0.74 -18.69 9.95
N ASN A 82 0.45 -17.41 9.72
CA ASN A 82 -0.90 -16.84 9.90
C ASN A 82 -1.81 -17.05 8.68
N GLY A 83 -1.38 -17.78 7.66
CA GLY A 83 -2.19 -18.02 6.46
C GLY A 83 -2.50 -16.75 5.65
N PHE A 84 -1.65 -15.73 5.77
CA PHE A 84 -1.87 -14.40 5.19
C PHE A 84 -2.11 -14.45 3.68
N TRP A 85 -1.30 -15.22 2.95
CA TRP A 85 -1.34 -15.27 1.49
C TRP A 85 -2.67 -15.82 0.97
N SER A 86 -3.16 -16.90 1.57
CA SER A 86 -4.45 -17.50 1.22
C SER A 86 -5.61 -16.62 1.64
N ALA A 87 -5.53 -15.98 2.81
CA ALA A 87 -6.61 -15.13 3.32
C ALA A 87 -6.79 -13.84 2.51
N THR A 88 -5.68 -13.24 2.06
CA THR A 88 -5.70 -11.94 1.36
C THR A 88 -5.66 -12.05 -0.17
N GLY A 89 -5.25 -13.20 -0.71
CA GLY A 89 -4.98 -13.35 -2.15
C GLY A 89 -3.72 -12.64 -2.64
N ILE A 90 -2.96 -11.98 -1.75
CA ILE A 90 -1.69 -11.34 -2.09
C ILE A 90 -0.67 -12.43 -2.40
N LEU A 91 0.02 -12.29 -3.54
CA LEU A 91 1.06 -13.23 -3.92
C LEU A 91 2.25 -13.12 -2.96
N ARG A 92 2.75 -14.25 -2.47
CA ARG A 92 4.00 -14.30 -1.68
C ARG A 92 5.18 -13.62 -2.39
N ALA A 93 5.21 -13.70 -3.72
CA ALA A 93 6.20 -13.02 -4.57
C ALA A 93 6.05 -11.49 -4.61
N ASN A 94 4.99 -10.91 -4.04
CA ASN A 94 4.76 -9.47 -3.93
C ASN A 94 5.25 -8.87 -2.60
N ALA A 95 6.02 -9.61 -1.81
CA ALA A 95 6.76 -9.03 -0.69
C ALA A 95 8.05 -8.35 -1.18
N ARG A 96 8.25 -7.07 -0.82
CA ARG A 96 9.45 -6.28 -1.10
C ARG A 96 10.01 -5.75 0.20
N PHE A 97 11.29 -6.03 0.43
CA PHE A 97 12.00 -5.55 1.60
C PHE A 97 13.06 -4.54 1.20
N CYS A 98 13.28 -3.55 2.07
CA CYS A 98 14.40 -2.62 1.97
C CYS A 98 15.10 -2.49 3.32
N ARG A 99 16.32 -1.92 3.32
CA ARG A 99 17.13 -1.79 4.55
C ARG A 99 16.90 -0.44 5.22
N LYS A 100 16.59 0.58 4.43
CA LYS A 100 16.30 1.94 4.92
C LYS A 100 14.89 2.37 4.52
N ARG A 101 14.22 3.10 5.41
CA ARG A 101 12.85 3.61 5.18
C ARG A 101 12.70 4.41 3.86
N PRO A 102 13.62 5.31 3.48
CA PRO A 102 13.51 6.04 2.22
C PRO A 102 13.54 5.13 0.97
N GLU A 103 14.15 3.95 1.05
CA GLU A 103 14.25 3.02 -0.07
C GLU A 103 12.89 2.40 -0.46
N LYS A 104 11.87 2.49 0.42
CA LYS A 104 10.49 2.12 0.03
C LYS A 104 10.02 2.95 -1.17
N ALA A 105 10.42 4.22 -1.26
CA ALA A 105 10.05 5.10 -2.38
C ALA A 105 10.56 4.57 -3.73
N GLU A 106 11.75 3.95 -3.75
CA GLU A 106 12.30 3.33 -4.96
C GLU A 106 11.51 2.08 -5.37
N HIS A 107 11.08 1.26 -4.41
CA HIS A 107 10.15 0.15 -4.68
C HIS A 107 8.84 0.67 -5.27
N CYS A 108 8.25 1.70 -4.65
CA CYS A 108 7.01 2.33 -5.13
C CYS A 108 7.16 2.83 -6.57
N LYS A 109 8.26 3.52 -6.88
CA LYS A 109 8.56 4.03 -8.21
C LYS A 109 8.70 2.90 -9.25
N ARG A 110 9.48 1.85 -8.94
CA ARG A 110 9.71 0.71 -9.85
C ARG A 110 8.46 -0.10 -10.12
N LEU A 111 7.64 -0.29 -9.08
CA LEU A 111 6.37 -1.02 -9.19
C LEU A 111 5.24 -0.18 -9.75
N GLY A 112 5.37 1.15 -9.80
CA GLY A 112 4.31 2.06 -10.22
C GLY A 112 3.16 2.14 -9.20
N ILE A 113 3.47 2.02 -7.90
CA ILE A 113 2.48 2.08 -6.82
C ILE A 113 1.70 3.40 -6.90
N THR A 114 0.37 3.30 -6.81
CA THR A 114 -0.54 4.46 -6.83
C THR A 114 -1.12 4.79 -5.47
N HIS A 115 -1.22 3.81 -4.59
CA HIS A 115 -1.78 3.94 -3.24
C HIS A 115 -0.78 3.33 -2.25
N PHE A 116 -0.45 4.02 -1.16
CA PHE A 116 0.45 3.48 -0.14
C PHE A 116 -0.06 3.70 1.28
N VAL A 117 -0.03 2.66 2.10
CA VAL A 117 -0.44 2.68 3.52
C VAL A 117 0.79 2.43 4.40
N ASP A 118 1.05 3.34 5.35
CA ASP A 118 2.17 3.24 6.31
C ASP A 118 1.75 3.92 7.63
N ASP A 119 2.27 3.48 8.77
CA ASP A 119 1.98 4.11 10.08
C ASP A 119 2.82 5.38 10.33
N ARG A 120 3.76 5.69 9.42
CA ARG A 120 4.75 6.75 9.63
C ARG A 120 4.75 7.84 8.56
N ALA A 121 4.47 9.07 9.01
CA ALA A 121 4.53 10.25 8.15
C ALA A 121 5.93 10.53 7.58
N ASP A 122 7.01 10.28 8.33
CA ASP A 122 8.37 10.47 7.83
C ASP A 122 8.70 9.53 6.66
N VAL A 123 8.16 8.31 6.68
CA VAL A 123 8.30 7.34 5.57
C VAL A 123 7.50 7.78 4.36
N LEU A 124 6.22 8.11 4.54
CA LEU A 124 5.35 8.56 3.45
C LEU A 124 5.88 9.83 2.78
N SER A 125 6.57 10.70 3.53
CA SER A 125 7.14 11.93 2.99
C SER A 125 8.10 11.70 1.81
N HIS A 126 8.81 10.56 1.80
CA HIS A 126 9.72 10.17 0.71
C HIS A 126 9.00 9.69 -0.56
N MET A 127 7.71 9.38 -0.48
CA MET A 127 6.90 8.93 -1.60
C MET A 127 6.11 10.06 -2.25
N ARG A 128 6.18 11.28 -1.70
CA ARG A 128 5.53 12.46 -2.27
C ARG A 128 6.03 12.71 -3.69
N GLY A 129 5.11 12.93 -4.62
CA GLY A 129 5.40 13.08 -6.04
C GLY A 129 5.69 11.77 -6.78
N ILE A 130 5.78 10.64 -6.09
CA ILE A 130 5.93 9.29 -6.67
C ILE A 130 4.58 8.55 -6.59
N VAL A 131 4.02 8.51 -5.39
CA VAL A 131 2.72 7.88 -5.10
C VAL A 131 1.70 9.01 -4.87
N PRO A 132 0.62 9.07 -5.66
CA PRO A 132 -0.39 10.12 -5.55
C PRO A 132 -1.25 10.01 -4.27
N ASN A 133 -1.55 8.79 -3.82
CA ASN A 133 -2.44 8.56 -2.69
C ASN A 133 -1.67 7.95 -1.51
N LEU A 134 -1.50 8.72 -0.44
CA LEU A 134 -0.72 8.34 0.74
C LEU A 134 -1.63 8.31 1.97
N TYR A 135 -1.72 7.15 2.61
CA TYR A 135 -2.57 6.90 3.77
C TYR A 135 -1.71 6.70 5.01
N LEU A 136 -1.90 7.58 6.00
CA LEU A 136 -1.24 7.46 7.30
C LEU A 136 -2.13 6.62 8.20
N PHE A 137 -1.66 5.45 8.61
CA PHE A 137 -2.43 4.47 9.36
C PHE A 137 -2.24 4.61 10.88
N GLY A 138 -3.26 4.19 11.65
CA GLY A 138 -3.19 4.01 13.09
C GLY A 138 -3.34 5.27 13.94
N ALA A 139 -3.30 5.07 15.25
CA ALA A 139 -3.43 6.15 16.24
C ALA A 139 -2.20 7.07 16.21
N ARG A 140 -2.42 8.38 16.33
CA ARG A 140 -1.38 9.41 16.20
C ARG A 140 -1.26 10.24 17.47
N LYS A 141 -0.02 10.63 17.79
CA LYS A 141 0.27 11.62 18.85
C LYS A 141 0.25 13.06 18.34
N ALA A 142 0.43 13.25 17.03
CA ALA A 142 0.49 14.55 16.38
C ALA A 142 -0.51 14.61 15.23
N GLU A 143 -0.89 15.82 14.83
CA GLU A 143 -1.77 16.03 13.68
C GLU A 143 -1.13 15.47 12.39
N PRO A 144 -1.94 14.83 11.52
CA PRO A 144 -1.45 14.32 10.25
C PRO A 144 -1.04 15.50 9.35
N PRO A 145 0.03 15.37 8.54
CA PRO A 145 0.34 16.36 7.51
C PRO A 145 -0.80 16.49 6.50
N GLU A 146 -1.06 17.70 5.99
CA GLU A 146 -2.16 17.98 5.04
C GLU A 146 -2.12 17.14 3.75
N TRP A 147 -0.93 16.64 3.37
CA TRP A 147 -0.74 15.85 2.16
C TRP A 147 -1.00 14.34 2.33
N ALA A 148 -1.24 13.86 3.56
CA ALA A 148 -1.52 12.46 3.85
C ALA A 148 -2.97 12.31 4.32
N THR A 149 -3.66 11.29 3.82
CA THR A 149 -5.01 10.95 4.30
C THR A 149 -4.91 10.15 5.60
N PRO A 150 -5.41 10.68 6.73
CA PRO A 150 -5.41 9.94 7.99
C PRO A 150 -6.44 8.81 7.96
N THR A 151 -6.00 7.62 8.36
CA THR A 151 -6.85 6.43 8.57
C THR A 151 -6.55 5.88 9.96
N LEU A 152 -7.56 5.55 10.76
CA LEU A 152 -7.37 5.04 12.13
C LEU A 152 -7.44 3.51 12.17
N THR A 153 -8.33 2.95 11.35
CA THR A 153 -8.63 1.53 11.25
C THR A 153 -8.55 1.05 9.81
N TRP A 154 -8.55 -0.28 9.61
CA TRP A 154 -8.61 -0.85 8.26
C TRP A 154 -9.91 -0.54 7.52
N ALA A 155 -11.01 -0.32 8.23
CA ALA A 155 -12.26 0.15 7.62
C ALA A 155 -12.11 1.58 7.04
N ASP A 156 -11.36 2.46 7.74
CA ASP A 156 -11.05 3.80 7.23
C ASP A 156 -10.13 3.73 6.01
N VAL A 157 -9.15 2.80 6.01
CA VAL A 157 -8.29 2.54 4.84
C VAL A 157 -9.14 2.15 3.64
N GLU A 158 -10.04 1.19 3.79
CA GLU A 158 -10.90 0.73 2.70
C GLU A 158 -11.73 1.86 2.09
N THR A 159 -12.33 2.68 2.96
CA THR A 159 -13.13 3.85 2.57
C THR A 159 -12.27 4.85 1.80
N ALA A 160 -11.15 5.28 2.40
CA ALA A 160 -10.28 6.31 1.83
C ALA A 160 -9.58 5.86 0.53
N VAL A 161 -9.26 4.57 0.41
CA VAL A 161 -8.70 3.99 -0.82
C VAL A 161 -9.75 3.97 -1.93
N THR A 162 -10.98 3.53 -1.62
CA THR A 162 -12.06 3.46 -2.61
C THR A 162 -12.48 4.85 -3.09
N GLU A 163 -12.56 5.83 -2.18
CA GLU A 163 -12.78 7.24 -2.52
C GLU A 163 -11.63 7.81 -3.36
N GLY A 164 -10.37 7.49 -3.02
CA GLY A 164 -9.20 7.91 -3.78
C GLY A 164 -9.17 7.38 -5.22
N ILE A 165 -9.71 6.18 -5.44
CA ILE A 165 -9.91 5.61 -6.78
C ILE A 165 -11.02 6.35 -7.53
N ALA A 166 -12.16 6.62 -6.87
CA ALA A 166 -13.32 7.25 -7.49
C ALA A 166 -13.10 8.75 -7.80
N ALA A 167 -12.31 9.44 -6.98
CA ALA A 167 -12.00 10.86 -7.13
C ALA A 167 -11.00 11.15 -8.27
N GLU A 168 -10.36 10.13 -8.85
CA GLU A 168 -9.50 10.31 -10.03
C GLU A 168 -10.39 10.59 -11.26
N PRO A 169 -10.40 11.83 -11.82
CA PRO A 169 -11.38 12.19 -12.85
C PRO A 169 -11.18 11.34 -14.12
N PRO A 170 -12.26 10.87 -14.79
CA PRO A 170 -12.14 10.23 -16.08
C PRO A 170 -11.53 11.22 -17.06
N ARG A 171 -10.30 10.95 -17.51
CA ARG A 171 -9.61 11.86 -18.44
C ARG A 171 -10.42 11.99 -19.73
N ARG A 172 -10.76 13.22 -20.04
CA ARG A 172 -11.41 13.65 -21.28
C ARG A 172 -10.66 13.03 -22.47
N ALA A 173 -11.35 12.22 -23.27
CA ALA A 173 -10.83 11.74 -24.53
C ALA A 173 -10.30 12.93 -25.32
N THR A 174 -9.02 12.92 -25.68
CA THR A 174 -8.44 13.94 -26.55
C THR A 174 -9.25 13.96 -27.83
N ARG A 175 -9.97 15.07 -28.05
CA ARG A 175 -10.75 15.33 -29.26
C ARG A 175 -9.76 15.36 -30.42
N ARG A 176 -9.52 14.19 -31.04
CA ARG A 176 -8.70 14.09 -32.25
C ARG A 176 -9.42 14.94 -33.29
N SER A 177 -8.73 16.00 -33.70
CA SER A 177 -9.20 17.04 -34.60
C SER A 177 -9.94 16.44 -35.79
N ARG A 178 -11.21 16.83 -35.96
CA ARG A 178 -11.86 16.86 -37.27
C ARG A 178 -10.97 17.73 -38.17
N ARG A 179 -10.20 17.11 -39.08
CA ARG A 179 -9.79 17.81 -40.30
C ARG A 179 -10.86 17.54 -41.34
N ALA A 180 -11.57 18.61 -41.65
CA ALA A 180 -12.49 18.71 -42.76
C ALA A 180 -11.77 18.36 -44.07
N GLY A 181 -12.23 17.31 -44.74
CA GLY A 181 -11.99 17.08 -46.15
C GLY A 181 -13.19 17.59 -46.93
N THR A 182 -13.20 18.87 -47.27
CA THR A 182 -14.09 19.41 -48.30
C THR A 182 -13.26 20.28 -49.24
N ARG A 183 -13.08 19.82 -50.48
CA ARG A 183 -13.25 20.59 -51.72
C ARG A 183 -12.83 19.76 -52.94
N GLY A 184 -13.70 19.75 -53.94
CA GLY A 184 -13.29 19.73 -55.35
C GLY A 184 -13.72 18.52 -56.18
N LEU A 185 -14.98 18.50 -56.61
CA LEU A 185 -15.32 18.17 -58.01
C LEU A 185 -15.53 19.52 -58.74
N PRO A 186 -15.38 19.65 -60.07
CA PRO A 186 -15.84 18.66 -61.06
C PRO A 186 -15.06 18.51 -62.39
N ARG A 187 -15.43 17.43 -63.10
CA ARG A 187 -15.52 17.21 -64.57
C ARG A 187 -14.27 17.34 -65.46
N ALA A 188 -13.97 16.24 -66.16
CA ALA A 188 -14.10 16.14 -67.62
C ALA A 188 -14.72 14.77 -67.95
#